data_AF-A0A507W7Y8-F1
#
_entry.id   AF-A0A507W7Y8-F1
#
_cell.length_a   1.000
_cell.length_b   1.000
_cell.length_c   1.000
_cell.angle_alpha   90.00
_cell.angle_beta   90.00
_cell.angle_gamma   90.00
#
_symmetry.space_group_name_H-M   'P 1'
#
loop_
_entity.id
_entity.type
_entity.pdbx_description
1 polymer ?
#
loop_
_entity_poly.entity_id
_entity_poly.type
_entity_poly.pdbx_seq_one_letter_code
_entity_poly.pdbx_strand_id
1 'polypeptide(L)'
;MKEAKLLKTISDTEFYSYLVYHQHAKQNARDVIIHTKIEPMTASKPYVVFRLKAISDYLPLDPPHIRMLTDDATIKLTPIAGNQTRYEIEGTAFAGDMPVWALPYYTIRGLERRVKDRSVTYDKSPLPFKIMTY
;
A
#
# COMPACT_ATOMS: atom_id res chain seq x y z
N MET A 1 10.53 0.88 -0.47
CA MET A 1 10.13 -0.05 -1.54
C MET A 1 11.31 -0.16 -2.50
N LYS A 2 11.74 -1.37 -2.84
CA LYS A 2 12.87 -1.60 -3.77
C LYS A 2 12.37 -1.78 -5.20
N GLU A 3 11.25 -2.47 -5.34
CA GLU A 3 10.66 -2.82 -6.64
C GLU A 3 9.15 -2.89 -6.50
N ALA A 4 8.45 -2.45 -7.54
CA ALA A 4 7.01 -2.66 -7.71
C ALA A 4 6.73 -2.97 -9.18
N LYS A 5 5.97 -4.03 -9.41
CA LYS A 5 5.55 -4.47 -10.74
C LYS A 5 4.05 -4.76 -10.73
N LEU A 6 3.34 -4.23 -11.74
CA LEU A 6 1.96 -4.63 -12.01
C LEU A 6 2.00 -6.00 -12.72
N LEU A 7 1.36 -7.01 -12.12
CA LEU A 7 1.34 -8.37 -12.67
C LEU A 7 0.15 -8.60 -13.59
N LYS A 8 -1.03 -8.13 -13.18
CA LYS A 8 -2.28 -8.33 -13.91
C LYS A 8 -3.29 -7.27 -13.53
N THR A 9 -3.94 -6.67 -14.53
CA THR A 9 -5.10 -5.81 -14.34
C THR A 9 -6.37 -6.61 -14.63
N ILE A 10 -7.32 -6.65 -13.69
CA ILE A 10 -8.67 -7.20 -13.93
C ILE A 10 -9.61 -6.08 -14.38
N SER A 11 -9.53 -4.91 -13.74
CA SER A 11 -10.29 -3.71 -14.08
C SER A 11 -9.57 -2.47 -13.54
N ASP A 12 -10.12 -1.29 -13.79
CA ASP A 12 -9.63 -0.02 -13.24
C ASP A 12 -9.59 0.01 -11.70
N THR A 13 -10.35 -0.87 -11.05
CA THR A 13 -10.44 -0.97 -9.59
C THR A 13 -9.95 -2.31 -9.02
N GLU A 14 -9.39 -3.21 -9.84
CA GLU A 14 -8.95 -4.51 -9.37
C GLU A 14 -7.70 -4.99 -10.12
N PHE A 15 -6.62 -5.28 -9.39
CA PHE A 15 -5.36 -5.71 -9.99
C PHE A 15 -4.46 -6.46 -9.01
N TYR A 16 -3.44 -7.13 -9.55
CA TYR A 16 -2.39 -7.83 -8.82
C TYR A 16 -1.06 -7.12 -9.03
N SER A 17 -0.33 -6.91 -7.95
CA SER A 17 1.01 -6.29 -7.98
C SER A 17 2.01 -7.14 -7.20
N TYR A 18 3.24 -7.20 -7.70
CA TYR A 18 4.41 -7.73 -7.00
C TYR A 18 5.18 -6.57 -6.37
N LEU A 19 5.45 -6.65 -5.08
CA LEU A 19 6.18 -5.64 -4.33
C LEU A 19 7.38 -6.29 -3.65
N VAL A 20 8.53 -5.61 -3.68
CA VAL A 20 9.71 -5.99 -2.89
C VAL A 20 9.97 -4.91 -1.85
N TYR A 21 9.83 -5.29 -0.58
CA TYR A 21 10.15 -4.45 0.56
C TYR A 21 11.62 -4.59 0.94
N HIS A 22 12.20 -3.45 1.31
CA HIS A 22 13.45 -3.37 2.06
C HIS A 22 13.08 -2.87 3.44
N GLN A 23 13.06 -3.78 4.43
CA GLN A 23 12.80 -3.40 5.81
C GLN A 23 14.01 -2.62 6.33
N HIS A 24 15.25 -3.14 6.23
CA HIS A 24 16.51 -2.43 6.54
C HIS A 24 17.72 -2.99 5.77
N ALA A 25 18.83 -2.23 5.71
CA ALA A 25 20.02 -2.51 4.89
C ALA A 25 20.74 -3.86 5.13
N LYS A 26 20.39 -4.60 6.19
CA LYS A 26 21.02 -5.87 6.57
C LYS A 26 20.10 -7.10 6.48
N GLN A 27 18.84 -6.92 6.09
CA GLN A 27 17.87 -8.02 6.03
C GLN A 27 17.63 -8.47 4.58
N ASN A 28 17.37 -9.76 4.40
CA ASN A 28 16.93 -10.29 3.11
C ASN A 28 15.66 -9.56 2.69
N ALA A 29 15.66 -9.09 1.44
CA ALA A 29 14.49 -8.42 0.88
C ALA A 29 13.29 -9.38 0.93
N ARG A 30 12.12 -8.83 1.23
CA ARG A 30 10.88 -9.60 1.34
C ARG A 30 9.98 -9.22 0.18
N ASP A 31 9.45 -10.22 -0.51
CA ASP A 31 8.54 -10.02 -1.62
C ASP A 31 7.11 -10.38 -1.21
N VAL A 32 6.14 -9.73 -1.83
CA VAL A 32 4.72 -10.00 -1.64
C VAL A 32 3.97 -9.79 -2.96
N ILE A 33 2.99 -10.66 -3.23
CA ILE A 33 1.98 -10.40 -4.25
C ILE A 33 0.74 -9.89 -3.53
N ILE A 34 0.25 -8.73 -3.93
CA ILE A 34 -0.95 -8.11 -3.38
C ILE A 34 -2.04 -8.11 -4.45
N HIS A 35 -3.18 -8.69 -4.10
CA HIS A 35 -4.45 -8.46 -4.78
C HIS A 35 -5.09 -7.20 -4.21
N THR A 36 -5.21 -6.17 -5.04
CA THR A 36 -5.81 -4.90 -4.68
C THR A 36 -7.22 -4.82 -5.25
N LYS A 37 -8.18 -4.45 -4.40
CA LYS A 37 -9.53 -4.04 -4.80
C LYS A 37 -9.81 -2.62 -4.31
N ILE A 38 -10.31 -1.76 -5.19
CA ILE A 38 -10.63 -0.37 -4.90
C ILE A 38 -12.15 -0.23 -4.86
N GLU A 39 -12.67 0.23 -3.73
CA GLU A 39 -14.05 0.72 -3.61
C GLU A 39 -14.05 2.22 -3.91
N PRO A 40 -14.58 2.64 -5.08
CA PRO A 40 -14.64 4.05 -5.43
C PRO A 40 -15.63 4.80 -4.53
N MET A 41 -15.46 6.12 -4.50
CA MET A 41 -16.32 7.01 -3.74
C MET A 41 -17.75 7.03 -4.30
N THR A 42 -18.74 7.16 -3.41
CA THR A 42 -20.17 7.30 -3.76
C THR A 42 -20.82 8.41 -2.94
N ALA A 43 -22.04 8.80 -3.30
CA ALA A 43 -22.80 9.83 -2.56
C ALA A 43 -22.97 9.49 -1.07
N SER A 44 -23.16 8.20 -0.73
CA SER A 44 -23.32 7.73 0.65
C SER A 44 -21.99 7.37 1.33
N LYS A 45 -20.91 7.19 0.56
CA LYS A 45 -19.56 6.89 1.07
C LYS A 45 -18.57 7.89 0.46
N PRO A 46 -18.38 9.08 1.08
CA PRO A 46 -17.51 10.14 0.56
C PRO A 46 -16.03 9.87 0.85
N TYR A 47 -15.57 8.65 0.58
CA TYR A 47 -14.19 8.20 0.72
C TYR A 47 -13.91 7.05 -0.25
N VAL A 48 -12.63 6.81 -0.55
CA VAL A 48 -12.16 5.66 -1.33
C VAL A 48 -11.54 4.64 -0.38
N VAL A 49 -11.77 3.35 -0.62
CA VAL A 49 -11.17 2.26 0.16
C VAL A 49 -10.37 1.35 -0.74
N PHE A 50 -9.13 1.06 -0.37
CA PHE A 50 -8.32 0.01 -0.96
C PHE A 50 -8.32 -1.18 0.00
N ARG A 51 -8.70 -2.35 -0.51
CA ARG A 51 -8.54 -3.62 0.19
C ARG A 51 -7.36 -4.35 -0.43
N LEU A 52 -6.34 -4.56 0.38
CA LEU A 52 -5.11 -5.25 0.03
C LEU A 52 -5.15 -6.64 0.65
N LYS A 53 -4.92 -7.66 -0.16
CA LYS A 53 -4.81 -9.05 0.30
C LYS A 53 -3.53 -9.68 -0.24
N ALA A 54 -2.73 -10.28 0.63
CA ALA A 54 -1.55 -11.04 0.21
C ALA A 54 -1.95 -12.37 -0.44
N ILE A 55 -1.36 -12.68 -1.59
CA ILE A 55 -1.59 -13.91 -2.35
C ILE A 55 -0.25 -14.64 -2.55
N SER A 56 0.14 -15.42 -1.55
CA SER A 56 1.49 -15.97 -1.45
C SER A 56 1.83 -17.07 -2.46
N ASP A 57 0.83 -17.68 -3.09
CA ASP A 57 0.93 -18.79 -4.05
C ASP A 57 0.76 -18.37 -5.53
N TYR A 58 0.59 -17.08 -5.81
CA TYR A 58 0.34 -16.58 -7.17
C TYR A 58 1.54 -16.76 -8.13
N LEU A 59 2.77 -16.68 -7.60
CA LEU A 59 4.02 -16.90 -8.35
C LEU A 59 4.94 -17.84 -7.55
N PRO A 60 5.85 -18.58 -8.24
CA PRO A 60 6.93 -19.29 -7.58
C PRO A 60 7.74 -18.38 -6.65
N LEU A 61 8.46 -19.00 -5.70
CA LEU A 61 9.42 -18.28 -4.87
C LEU A 61 10.57 -17.75 -5.73
N ASP A 62 11.07 -16.56 -5.41
CA ASP A 62 12.14 -15.87 -6.12
C ASP A 62 13.34 -15.64 -5.18
N PRO A 63 14.22 -16.65 -4.95
CA PRO A 63 15.38 -16.49 -4.09
C PRO A 63 16.30 -15.33 -4.53
N PRO A 64 16.88 -14.56 -3.59
CA PRO A 64 16.93 -14.78 -2.14
C PRO A 64 15.78 -14.12 -1.37
N HIS A 65 14.71 -13.69 -2.05
CA HIS A 65 13.58 -13.05 -1.39
C HIS A 65 12.83 -14.02 -0.48
N ILE A 66 12.33 -13.51 0.64
CA ILE A 66 11.47 -14.26 1.54
C ILE A 66 10.03 -13.77 1.35
N ARG A 67 9.17 -14.65 0.83
CA ARG A 67 7.75 -14.38 0.55
C ARG A 67 6.98 -14.08 1.82
N MET A 68 6.34 -12.91 1.87
CA MET A 68 5.37 -12.61 2.90
C MET A 68 4.09 -13.40 2.65
N LEU A 69 3.66 -14.14 3.68
CA LEU A 69 2.45 -14.96 3.63
C LEU A 69 1.18 -14.15 3.93
N THR A 70 1.32 -13.09 4.72
CA THR A 70 0.23 -12.21 5.15
C THR A 70 0.72 -10.76 5.11
N ASP A 71 -0.04 -9.89 4.46
CA ASP A 71 0.18 -8.44 4.42
C ASP A 71 -1.16 -7.76 4.10
N ASP A 72 -2.21 -8.23 4.76
CA ASP A 72 -3.57 -7.77 4.52
C ASP A 72 -3.75 -6.41 5.19
N ALA A 73 -4.27 -5.46 4.42
CA ALA A 73 -4.47 -4.09 4.87
C ALA A 73 -5.66 -3.45 4.18
N THR A 74 -6.29 -2.52 4.88
CA THR A 74 -7.29 -1.61 4.34
C THR A 74 -6.73 -0.20 4.41
N ILE A 75 -6.70 0.49 3.27
CA ILE A 75 -6.33 1.91 3.20
C ILE A 75 -7.60 2.69 2.88
N LYS A 76 -7.90 3.70 3.68
CA LYS A 76 -9.03 4.60 3.45
C LYS A 76 -8.51 6.01 3.20
N LEU A 77 -8.97 6.59 2.10
CA LEU A 77 -8.66 7.96 1.69
C LEU A 77 -9.95 8.78 1.77
N THR A 78 -9.97 9.76 2.67
CA THR A 78 -11.12 10.65 2.84
C THR A 78 -10.71 12.07 2.48
N PRO A 79 -11.27 12.67 1.40
CA PRO A 79 -11.09 14.08 1.13
C PRO A 79 -11.56 14.93 2.32
N ILE A 80 -10.77 15.92 2.71
CA ILE A 80 -11.10 16.87 3.78
C ILE A 80 -10.88 18.31 3.27
N ALA A 81 -11.34 19.29 4.03
CA ALA A 81 -11.25 20.70 3.65
C ALA A 81 -9.80 21.15 3.37
N GLY A 82 -9.65 22.19 2.54
CA GLY A 82 -8.34 22.78 2.24
C GLY A 82 -7.49 21.98 1.25
N ASN A 83 -8.12 21.22 0.34
CA ASN A 83 -7.44 20.36 -0.63
C ASN A 83 -6.51 19.32 0.05
N GLN A 84 -6.94 18.83 1.20
CA GLN A 84 -6.22 17.83 1.98
C GLN A 84 -6.95 16.48 1.89
N THR A 85 -6.22 15.39 2.10
CA THR A 85 -6.78 14.04 2.16
C THR A 85 -6.32 13.39 3.45
N ARG A 86 -7.28 12.87 4.23
CA ARG A 86 -6.98 12.03 5.37
C ARG A 86 -6.63 10.63 4.87
N TYR A 87 -5.44 10.16 5.26
CA TYR A 87 -4.93 8.83 4.97
C TYR A 87 -5.03 7.97 6.24
N GLU A 88 -5.82 6.89 6.15
CA GLU A 88 -5.97 5.91 7.22
C GLU A 88 -5.51 4.55 6.68
N ILE A 89 -4.70 3.83 7.45
CA ILE A 89 -4.29 2.46 7.14
C ILE A 89 -4.53 1.60 8.37
N GLU A 90 -5.24 0.49 8.16
CA GLU A 90 -5.48 -0.54 9.16
C GLU A 90 -5.04 -1.87 8.57
N GLY A 91 -4.24 -2.63 9.31
CA GLY A 91 -3.75 -3.91 8.83
C GLY A 91 -2.84 -4.57 9.83
N THR A 92 -2.47 -5.80 9.52
CA THR A 92 -1.49 -6.57 10.30
C THR A 92 -0.12 -6.43 9.68
N ALA A 93 0.84 -5.96 10.45
CA ALA A 93 2.22 -5.86 10.01
C ALA A 93 3.06 -6.95 10.69
N PHE A 94 3.87 -7.65 9.90
CA PHE A 94 4.80 -8.65 10.41
C PHE A 94 6.16 -8.00 10.68
N ALA A 95 6.68 -8.16 11.90
CA ALA A 95 7.97 -7.60 12.28
C ALA A 95 9.16 -8.24 11.54
N GLY A 96 9.00 -9.46 11.02
CA GLY A 96 10.11 -10.19 10.42
C GLY A 96 11.20 -10.47 11.46
N ASP A 97 12.45 -10.19 11.09
CA ASP A 97 13.62 -10.43 11.94
C ASP A 97 13.93 -9.22 12.86
N MET A 98 13.07 -8.20 12.85
CA MET A 98 13.20 -7.03 13.71
C MET A 98 12.49 -7.26 15.05
N PRO A 99 12.95 -6.67 16.17
CA PRO A 99 12.20 -6.69 17.42
C PRO A 99 10.81 -6.09 17.24
N VAL A 100 9.77 -6.79 17.74
CA VAL A 100 8.35 -6.38 17.58
C VAL A 100 8.10 -4.96 18.09
N TRP A 101 8.77 -4.54 19.16
CA TRP A 101 8.63 -3.21 19.73
C TRP A 101 9.05 -2.08 18.76
N ALA A 102 9.92 -2.36 17.79
CA ALA A 102 10.41 -1.36 16.84
C ALA A 102 9.47 -1.16 15.64
N LEU A 103 8.54 -2.09 15.42
CA LEU A 103 7.60 -2.06 14.29
C LEU A 103 6.77 -0.76 14.21
N PRO A 104 6.18 -0.24 15.30
CA PRO A 104 5.42 1.02 15.25
C PRO A 104 6.30 2.21 14.85
N TYR A 105 7.54 2.28 15.36
CA TYR A 105 8.47 3.36 15.04
C TYR A 105 8.78 3.40 13.53
N TYR A 106 9.15 2.27 12.94
CA TYR A 106 9.48 2.22 11.52
C TYR A 106 8.26 2.43 10.62
N THR A 107 7.07 2.00 11.04
CA THR A 107 5.81 2.29 10.34
C THR A 107 5.56 3.80 10.27
N ILE A 108 5.65 4.50 11.41
CA ILE A 108 5.46 5.96 11.47
C ILE A 108 6.52 6.67 10.62
N ARG A 109 7.79 6.25 10.70
CA ARG A 109 8.87 6.83 9.87
C ARG A 109 8.66 6.57 8.38
N GLY A 110 8.10 5.43 8.00
CA GLY A 110 7.71 5.11 6.63
C GLY A 110 6.61 6.04 6.11
N LEU A 111 5.54 6.23 6.91
CA LEU A 111 4.45 7.15 6.59
C LEU A 111 4.94 8.59 6.46
N GLU A 112 5.78 9.06 7.40
CA GLU A 112 6.36 10.40 7.35
C GLU A 112 7.17 10.63 6.08
N ARG A 113 8.01 9.66 5.69
CA ARG A 113 8.77 9.72 4.43
C ARG A 113 7.83 9.79 3.23
N ARG A 114 6.75 9.01 3.22
CA ARG A 114 5.79 8.99 2.11
C ARG A 114 5.06 10.32 1.95
N VAL A 115 4.59 10.92 3.04
CA VAL A 115 3.88 12.22 3.01
C VAL A 115 4.82 13.36 2.58
N LYS A 116 6.12 13.24 2.84
CA LYS A 116 7.14 14.22 2.42
C LYS A 116 7.72 13.96 1.03
N ASP A 117 7.38 12.86 0.39
CA ASP A 117 7.94 12.48 -0.91
C ASP A 117 7.49 13.48 -2.01
N ARG A 118 8.42 13.84 -2.90
CA ARG A 118 8.12 14.76 -4.01
C ARG A 118 7.09 14.21 -4.99
N SER A 119 7.06 12.89 -5.17
CA SER A 119 6.06 12.18 -5.97
C SER A 119 4.65 12.22 -5.38
N VAL A 120 4.49 12.65 -4.12
CA VAL A 120 3.17 12.88 -3.50
C VAL A 120 2.87 14.36 -3.46
N THR A 121 3.83 15.16 -3.00
CA THR A 121 3.65 16.60 -2.75
C THR A 121 3.56 17.45 -4.02
N TYR A 122 4.10 16.99 -5.15
CA TYR A 122 4.12 17.73 -6.42
C TYR A 122 3.41 17.00 -7.57
N ASP A 123 2.74 15.88 -7.31
CA ASP A 123 2.01 15.18 -8.35
C ASP A 123 0.76 15.97 -8.76
N LYS A 124 0.64 16.22 -10.06
CA LYS A 124 -0.49 16.91 -10.70
C LYS A 124 -1.28 15.99 -11.61
N SER A 125 -0.93 14.70 -11.64
CA SER A 125 -1.64 13.71 -12.43
C SER A 125 -3.11 13.65 -11.98
N PRO A 126 -4.05 13.48 -12.91
CA PRO A 126 -5.44 13.33 -12.54
C PRO A 126 -5.59 12.11 -11.62
N LEU A 127 -6.40 12.26 -10.57
CA LEU A 127 -6.66 11.14 -9.68
C LEU A 127 -7.34 10.02 -10.48
N PRO A 128 -6.95 8.75 -10.25
CA PRO A 128 -7.53 7.61 -10.97
C PRO A 128 -8.99 7.33 -10.58
N PHE A 129 -9.58 8.13 -9.69
CA PHE A 129 -10.96 8.04 -9.25
C PHE A 129 -11.58 9.44 -9.16
N LYS A 130 -12.90 9.51 -9.35
CA LYS A 130 -13.65 10.77 -9.26
C LYS A 130 -13.70 11.27 -7.81
N ILE A 131 -13.35 12.54 -7.61
CA ILE A 131 -13.76 13.30 -6.43
C ILE A 131 -15.15 13.89 -6.72
N MET A 132 -16.12 13.58 -5.88
CA MET A 132 -17.40 14.28 -5.80
C MET A 132 -17.15 15.58 -5.04
N THR A 133 -17.11 16.68 -5.77
CA THR A 133 -17.15 18.03 -5.20
C THR A 133 -18.58 18.34 -4.78
N TYR A 134 -18.76 18.79 -3.53
CA TYR A 134 -19.99 19.43 -3.06
C TYR A 134 -19.86 20.95 -3.23
#